data_AF-A0A843GLE0-F1
#
_entry.id   AF-A0A843GLE0-F1
#
_cell.length_a   1.000
_cell.length_b   1.000
_cell.length_c   1.000
_cell.angle_alpha   90.00
_cell.angle_beta   90.00
_cell.angle_gamma   90.00
#
_symmetry.space_group_name_H-M   'P 1'
#
loop_
_entity.id
_entity.type
_entity.pdbx_description
1 polymer ?
#
loop_
_entity_poly.entity_id
_entity_poly.type
_entity_poly.pdbx_seq_one_letter_code
_entity_poly.pdbx_strand_id
1 'polypeptide(L)'
;CNITIDLGHVNTCEDQESFFKIPNILYNHINDNDGKKDKHQAVGDGTLDLNLLKHVKHGIIELNNFDNVMKSKKVIEDFLSENK
;
A
#
# COMPACT_ATOMS: atom_id res chain seq x y z
N CYS A 1 -3.87 9.46 20.14
CA CYS A 1 -3.20 8.20 19.76
C CYS A 1 -3.38 8.05 18.26
N ASN A 2 -2.33 7.77 17.50
CA ASN A 2 -2.34 7.74 16.04
C ASN A 2 -1.97 6.33 15.56
N ILE A 3 -2.41 5.99 14.34
CA ILE A 3 -2.22 4.66 13.75
C ILE A 3 -1.49 4.79 12.42
N THR A 4 -0.64 3.81 12.14
CA THR A 4 -0.09 3.54 10.81
C THR A 4 -0.77 2.29 10.28
N ILE A 5 -1.32 2.36 9.07
CA ILE A 5 -1.88 1.19 8.39
C ILE A 5 -0.87 0.67 7.38
N ASP A 6 -0.66 -0.63 7.35
CA ASP A 6 0.17 -1.28 6.34
C ASP A 6 -0.71 -1.90 5.24
N LEU A 7 -0.61 -1.39 4.01
CA LEU A 7 -1.42 -1.87 2.89
C LEU A 7 -1.08 -3.32 2.50
N GLY A 8 0.16 -3.74 2.71
CA GLY A 8 0.56 -5.14 2.53
C GLY A 8 -0.16 -6.04 3.52
N HIS A 9 -0.22 -5.66 4.80
CA HIS A 9 -0.95 -6.43 5.82
C HIS A 9 -2.45 -6.44 5.53
N VAL A 10 -3.01 -5.28 5.15
CA VAL A 10 -4.41 -5.17 4.74
C VAL A 10 -4.72 -6.12 3.59
N ASN A 11 -3.83 -6.25 2.59
CA ASN A 11 -4.04 -7.14 1.45
C ASN A 11 -4.17 -8.63 1.84
N THR A 12 -3.64 -9.02 3.01
CA THR A 12 -3.79 -10.39 3.54
C THR A 12 -5.09 -10.64 4.30
N CYS A 13 -5.95 -9.63 4.42
CA CYS A 13 -7.23 -9.67 5.13
C CYS A 13 -8.40 -9.68 4.14
N GLU A 14 -9.53 -10.27 4.55
CA GLU A 14 -10.74 -10.33 3.71
C GLU A 14 -11.45 -8.97 3.60
N ASP A 15 -11.58 -8.22 4.70
CA ASP A 15 -12.27 -6.91 4.73
C ASP A 15 -11.27 -5.75 4.72
N GLN A 16 -10.72 -5.46 3.54
CA GLN A 16 -9.68 -4.45 3.35
C GLN A 16 -10.18 -3.01 3.61
N GLU A 17 -11.40 -2.71 3.20
CA GLU A 17 -12.03 -1.38 3.31
C GLU A 17 -12.29 -0.97 4.77
N SER A 18 -12.53 -1.93 5.67
CA SER A 18 -12.77 -1.65 7.08
C SER A 18 -11.60 -0.94 7.77
N PHE A 19 -10.36 -1.20 7.33
CA PHE A 19 -9.15 -0.61 7.91
C PHE A 19 -9.12 0.92 7.71
N PHE A 20 -9.62 1.42 6.59
CA PHE A 20 -9.65 2.86 6.30
C PHE A 20 -10.77 3.62 7.04
N LYS A 21 -11.65 2.91 7.76
CA LYS A 21 -12.65 3.51 8.66
C LYS A 21 -12.10 3.82 10.06
N ILE A 22 -10.88 3.35 10.37
CA ILE A 22 -10.23 3.59 11.66
C ILE A 22 -9.86 5.09 11.75
N PRO A 23 -10.25 5.79 12.83
CA PRO A 23 -9.89 7.20 12.99
C PRO A 23 -8.39 7.39 13.29
N ASN A 24 -7.88 8.58 12.99
CA ASN A 24 -6.50 9.01 13.32
C ASN A 24 -5.38 8.22 12.61
N ILE A 25 -5.61 7.79 11.37
CA ILE A 25 -4.57 7.27 10.48
C ILE A 25 -3.65 8.43 10.07
N LEU A 26 -2.36 8.33 10.41
CA LEU A 26 -1.38 9.39 10.13
C LEU A 26 -0.44 9.05 8.99
N TYR A 27 -0.05 7.78 8.88
CA TYR A 27 0.86 7.25 7.87
C TYR A 27 0.36 5.91 7.35
N ASN A 28 0.86 5.52 6.18
CA ASN A 28 0.63 4.21 5.61
C ASN A 28 1.95 3.60 5.15
N HIS A 29 2.15 2.31 5.41
CA HIS A 29 3.20 1.54 4.76
C HIS A 29 2.65 0.94 3.47
N ILE A 30 3.46 0.96 2.43
CA ILE A 30 3.07 0.53 1.09
C ILE A 30 4.06 -0.51 0.60
N ASN A 31 3.53 -1.70 0.40
CA ASN A 31 4.17 -2.82 -0.28
C ASN A 31 3.06 -3.70 -0.87
N ASP A 32 3.42 -4.70 -1.66
CA ASP A 32 2.48 -5.61 -2.30
C ASP A 32 2.79 -7.07 -1.93
N ASN A 33 1.82 -7.95 -2.14
CA ASN A 33 1.95 -9.38 -1.91
C ASN A 33 0.85 -10.18 -2.65
N ASP A 34 0.81 -11.49 -2.41
CA ASP A 34 -0.12 -12.42 -3.06
C ASP A 34 -1.47 -12.58 -2.32
N GLY A 35 -1.77 -11.69 -1.38
CA GLY A 35 -2.97 -11.72 -0.54
C GLY A 35 -2.96 -12.80 0.53
N LYS A 36 -1.85 -13.52 0.72
CA LYS A 36 -1.74 -14.62 1.69
C LYS A 36 -0.67 -14.41 2.74
N LYS A 37 0.43 -13.75 2.38
CA LYS A 37 1.56 -13.50 3.28
C LYS A 37 2.14 -12.12 3.05
N ASP A 38 2.69 -11.56 4.11
CA ASP A 38 3.44 -10.32 4.04
C ASP A 38 4.79 -10.54 3.33
N LYS A 39 4.82 -10.33 2.01
CA LYS A 39 5.98 -10.66 1.16
C LYS A 39 6.87 -9.47 0.80
N HIS A 40 6.40 -8.23 1.03
CA HIS A 40 7.13 -7.00 0.70
C HIS A 40 7.59 -6.99 -0.77
N GLN A 41 6.69 -7.33 -1.68
CA GLN A 41 6.91 -7.25 -3.13
C GLN A 41 6.69 -5.82 -3.61
N ALA A 42 7.30 -5.47 -4.75
CA ALA A 42 7.08 -4.15 -5.35
C ALA A 42 5.61 -3.98 -5.74
N VAL A 43 5.10 -2.76 -5.59
CA VAL A 43 3.72 -2.41 -5.95
C VAL A 43 3.47 -2.72 -7.42
N GLY A 44 2.42 -3.50 -7.68
CA GLY A 44 2.04 -3.99 -9.02
C GLY A 44 2.58 -5.38 -9.37
N ASP A 45 3.44 -5.97 -8.53
CA ASP A 45 3.90 -7.37 -8.71
C ASP A 45 3.04 -8.40 -7.95
N GLY A 46 2.12 -7.92 -7.11
CA GLY A 46 1.23 -8.77 -6.31
C GLY A 46 -0.22 -8.62 -6.72
N THR A 47 -1.07 -8.52 -5.71
CA THR A 47 -2.54 -8.55 -5.81
C THR A 47 -3.21 -7.41 -5.05
N LEU A 48 -2.43 -6.49 -4.47
CA LEU A 48 -2.95 -5.29 -3.82
C LEU A 48 -3.86 -4.53 -4.78
N ASP A 49 -5.09 -4.25 -4.35
CA ASP A 49 -5.97 -3.33 -5.08
C ASP A 49 -5.39 -1.91 -5.00
N LEU A 50 -4.87 -1.43 -6.13
CA LEU A 50 -4.27 -0.09 -6.22
C LEU A 50 -5.28 1.03 -5.90
N ASN A 51 -6.60 0.77 -5.97
CA ASN A 51 -7.60 1.74 -5.54
C ASN A 51 -7.45 2.12 -4.06
N LEU A 52 -6.90 1.24 -3.22
CA LEU A 52 -6.63 1.55 -1.81
C LEU A 52 -5.64 2.70 -1.64
N LEU A 53 -4.79 2.98 -2.63
CA LEU A 53 -3.88 4.13 -2.63
C LEU A 53 -4.63 5.47 -2.58
N LYS A 54 -5.90 5.52 -2.99
CA LYS A 54 -6.74 6.73 -2.90
C LYS A 54 -7.03 7.15 -1.46
N HIS A 55 -6.90 6.24 -0.50
CA HIS A 55 -7.04 6.53 0.92
C HIS A 55 -5.73 7.00 1.58
N VAL A 56 -4.59 6.87 0.87
CA VAL A 56 -3.27 7.18 1.42
C VAL A 56 -2.96 8.66 1.27
N LYS A 57 -2.91 9.37 2.40
CA LYS A 57 -2.45 10.78 2.44
C LYS A 57 -0.94 10.91 2.57
N HIS A 58 -0.34 10.10 3.45
CA HIS A 58 1.10 10.02 3.65
C HIS A 58 1.52 8.55 3.58
N GLY A 59 2.45 8.23 2.67
CA GLY A 59 2.88 6.86 2.38
C GLY A 59 4.38 6.68 2.54
N ILE A 60 4.79 5.51 3.04
CA ILE A 60 6.17 5.04 3.15
C ILE A 60 6.26 3.74 2.35
N ILE A 61 7.12 3.69 1.32
CA ILE A 61 7.35 2.45 0.56
C ILE A 61 8.32 1.57 1.36
N GLU A 62 7.88 0.39 1.79
CA GLU A 62 8.65 -0.53 2.64
C GLU A 62 9.03 -1.79 1.85
N LEU A 63 10.28 -1.85 1.38
CA LEU A 63 10.76 -2.94 0.53
C LEU A 63 12.22 -3.30 0.83
N ASN A 64 12.59 -4.53 0.50
CA ASN A 64 13.91 -5.09 0.83
C ASN A 64 15.08 -4.58 -0.05
N ASN A 65 14.81 -3.81 -1.10
CA ASN A 65 15.85 -3.25 -1.96
C ASN A 65 15.39 -1.97 -2.68
N PHE A 66 16.37 -1.14 -3.06
CA PHE A 66 16.14 0.17 -3.67
C PHE A 66 15.49 0.11 -5.06
N ASP A 67 15.84 -0.89 -5.89
CA ASP A 67 15.27 -1.02 -7.24
C ASP A 67 13.77 -1.25 -7.19
N ASN A 68 13.30 -2.08 -6.24
CA ASN A 68 11.90 -2.32 -5.98
C ASN A 68 11.19 -1.08 -5.42
N VAL A 69 11.87 -0.24 -4.62
CA VAL A 69 11.34 1.06 -4.19
C VAL A 69 11.12 1.97 -5.39
N MET A 70 12.10 2.08 -6.29
CA MET A 70 11.99 2.92 -7.49
C MET A 70 10.90 2.42 -8.45
N LYS A 71 10.78 1.10 -8.63
CA LYS A 71 9.70 0.48 -9.39
C LYS A 71 8.33 0.81 -8.79
N SER A 72 8.16 0.60 -7.49
CA SER A 72 6.89 0.85 -6.79
C SER A 72 6.50 2.32 -6.84
N LYS A 73 7.47 3.22 -6.64
CA LYS A 73 7.28 4.65 -6.76
C LYS A 73 6.69 5.01 -8.13
N LYS A 74 7.26 4.48 -9.21
CA LYS A 74 6.76 4.71 -10.56
C LYS A 74 5.31 4.25 -10.73
N VAL A 75 4.99 3.02 -10.30
CA VAL A 75 3.62 2.48 -10.39
C VAL A 75 2.62 3.35 -9.63
N ILE A 76 2.99 3.82 -8.43
CA ILE A 76 2.14 4.72 -7.63
C ILE A 76 1.97 6.08 -8.32
N GLU A 77 3.05 6.68 -8.83
CA GLU A 77 3.00 7.97 -9.53
C GLU A 77 2.14 7.90 -10.80
N ASP A 78 2.31 6.84 -11.61
CA ASP A 78 1.53 6.61 -12.82
C ASP A 78 0.03 6.46 -12.46
N PHE A 79 -0.31 5.60 -11.48
CA PHE A 79 -1.69 5.41 -11.03
C PHE A 79 -2.34 6.71 -10.52
N LEU A 80 -1.64 7.48 -9.68
CA LEU A 80 -2.16 8.74 -9.15
C LEU A 80 -2.26 9.83 -10.21
N SER A 81 -1.44 9.79 -11.27
CA SER A 81 -1.52 10.75 -12.36
C SER A 81 -2.75 10.52 -13.26
N GLU A 82 -3.11 9.25 -13.48
CA GLU A 82 -4.25 8.83 -14.30
C GLU A 82 -5.60 8.98 -13.59
N ASN A 83 -5.60 9.00 -12.25
CA ASN A 83 -6.81 8.99 -11.41
C ASN A 83 -6.98 10.27 -10.58
N LYS A 84 -6.47 11.40 -11.07
CA LYS A 84 -6.62 12.74 -10.47
C LYS A 84 -7.99 13.35 -10.70
#